data_AF-A0A2H6HT43-F1
#
_entry.id   AF-A0A2H6HT43-F1
#
_cell.length_a   1.000
_cell.length_b   1.000
_cell.length_c   1.000
_cell.angle_alpha   90.00
_cell.angle_beta   90.00
_cell.angle_gamma   90.00
#
_symmetry.space_group_name_H-M   'P 1'
#
loop_
_entity.id
_entity.type
_entity.pdbx_description
1 polymer ?
#
loop_
_entity_poly.entity_id
_entity_poly.type
_entity_poly.pdbx_seq_one_letter_code
_entity_poly.pdbx_strand_id
1 'polypeptide(L)'
;MTATVNPPEITDVNFTYTSTEIVATVTVTANEAIAIIVVDEQLQPDLNLGEAFSLPAGAHSISLYKEGYVTLSPSLYAQEYEGIAYTLDFALEEAEYGAEVGELFYDFTFDDDWGGQQTLGQYRGQVVLVSFWFSTCIPCLEEFPIIETIFQERAAGGFRVLAVNTGWNLDDQADFEEMRDELGLSFPLLFNGFSVDWVLNDLGVQNAPTNFMIRPDGVINDRRGQITYELLNEMIDAALDE
;
A
#
# COMPACT_ATOMS: atom_id res chain seq x y z
N MET A 1 4.20 -37.36 -29.74
CA MET A 1 4.61 -36.06 -30.31
C MET A 1 3.77 -35.02 -29.62
N THR A 2 4.40 -34.15 -28.84
CA THR A 2 3.74 -33.08 -28.08
C THR A 2 3.19 -32.03 -29.04
N ALA A 3 2.01 -31.50 -28.74
CA ALA A 3 1.44 -30.39 -29.49
C ALA A 3 2.20 -29.10 -29.15
N THR A 4 2.53 -28.31 -30.18
CA THR A 4 3.01 -26.94 -30.00
C THR A 4 1.83 -26.09 -29.54
N VAL A 5 1.82 -25.72 -28.26
CA VAL A 5 0.91 -24.67 -27.77
C VAL A 5 1.53 -23.34 -28.16
N ASN A 6 0.84 -22.57 -29.01
CA ASN A 6 1.24 -21.20 -29.27
C ASN A 6 0.99 -20.36 -28.00
N PRO A 7 1.90 -19.45 -27.62
CA PRO A 7 1.68 -18.56 -26.49
C PRO A 7 0.52 -17.59 -26.77
N PRO A 8 -0.19 -17.11 -25.71
CA PRO A 8 -1.15 -16.01 -25.76
C PRO A 8 -0.44 -14.65 -25.63
N GLU A 9 -1.22 -13.56 -25.64
CA GLU A 9 -0.83 -12.15 -25.45
C GLU A 9 -2.01 -11.35 -24.77
N ILE A 10 -2.17 -10.02 -24.95
CA ILE A 10 -3.08 -9.11 -24.16
C ILE A 10 -3.98 -8.10 -24.97
N THR A 11 -5.06 -8.47 -25.72
CA THR A 11 -5.55 -7.62 -26.87
C THR A 11 -6.50 -6.50 -26.51
N ASP A 12 -7.80 -6.82 -26.43
CA ASP A 12 -8.80 -5.78 -26.57
C ASP A 12 -9.03 -5.21 -25.17
N VAL A 13 -8.07 -4.38 -24.76
CA VAL A 13 -8.12 -3.58 -23.56
C VAL A 13 -8.89 -2.31 -23.93
N ASN A 14 -10.21 -2.40 -23.83
CA ASN A 14 -11.10 -1.30 -24.18
C ASN A 14 -11.11 -0.24 -23.08
N PHE A 15 -10.13 0.68 -23.13
CA PHE A 15 -10.21 1.96 -22.43
C PHE A 15 -11.33 2.80 -23.06
N THR A 16 -12.48 2.86 -22.40
CA THR A 16 -13.58 3.71 -22.87
C THR A 16 -13.38 5.12 -22.32
N TYR A 17 -12.74 5.97 -23.12
CA TYR A 17 -12.60 7.40 -22.84
C TYR A 17 -13.95 8.08 -23.01
N THR A 18 -14.62 8.37 -21.90
CA THR A 18 -15.76 9.29 -21.91
C THR A 18 -15.26 10.73 -21.77
N SER A 19 -16.15 11.72 -21.83
CA SER A 19 -15.78 13.13 -21.60
C SER A 19 -15.51 13.48 -20.13
N THR A 20 -15.60 12.51 -19.21
CA THR A 20 -15.58 12.72 -17.76
C THR A 20 -14.85 11.64 -16.95
N GLU A 21 -14.73 10.41 -17.46
CA GLU A 21 -14.19 9.24 -16.73
C GLU A 21 -13.39 8.32 -17.68
N ILE A 22 -12.36 7.64 -17.14
CA ILE A 22 -11.69 6.52 -17.82
C ILE A 22 -12.23 5.20 -17.24
N VAL A 23 -12.98 4.46 -18.05
CA VAL A 23 -13.47 3.13 -17.68
C VAL A 23 -12.53 2.06 -18.24
N ALA A 24 -11.97 1.22 -17.36
CA ALA A 24 -11.16 0.06 -17.72
C ALA A 24 -11.98 -1.23 -17.49
N THR A 25 -12.54 -1.77 -18.57
CA THR A 25 -13.18 -3.09 -18.57
C THR A 25 -12.15 -4.18 -18.87
N VAL A 26 -11.86 -5.03 -17.89
CA VAL A 26 -10.87 -6.10 -18.02
C VAL A 26 -11.50 -7.34 -18.66
N THR A 27 -11.29 -7.53 -19.97
CA THR A 27 -11.63 -8.76 -20.70
C THR A 27 -10.38 -9.35 -21.35
N VAL A 28 -10.13 -10.65 -21.15
CA VAL A 28 -8.76 -11.18 -21.16
C VAL A 28 -8.55 -12.27 -22.23
N THR A 29 -8.09 -11.87 -23.44
CA THR A 29 -7.36 -12.64 -24.49
C THR A 29 -6.74 -11.67 -25.58
N ALA A 30 -5.94 -12.06 -26.59
CA ALA A 30 -4.50 -11.64 -26.84
C ALA A 30 -3.86 -10.65 -27.94
N ASN A 31 -3.23 -9.48 -27.56
CA ASN A 31 -2.01 -8.67 -27.99
C ASN A 31 -1.78 -7.22 -27.31
N GLU A 32 -0.84 -7.07 -26.32
CA GLU A 32 -0.15 -5.89 -25.63
C GLU A 32 -0.81 -4.59 -24.99
N ALA A 33 -0.85 -4.46 -23.63
CA ALA A 33 -0.62 -3.23 -22.78
C ALA A 33 -0.63 -3.53 -21.25
N ILE A 34 0.09 -2.77 -20.38
CA ILE A 34 0.27 -3.09 -18.93
C ILE A 34 -0.60 -2.22 -17.99
N ALA A 35 -1.34 -2.86 -17.06
CA ALA A 35 -1.97 -2.28 -15.88
C ALA A 35 -1.94 -3.30 -14.73
N ILE A 36 -1.44 -2.96 -13.54
CA ILE A 36 -1.11 -3.99 -12.52
C ILE A 36 -2.34 -4.33 -11.68
N ILE A 37 -2.76 -5.59 -11.72
CA ILE A 37 -3.74 -6.17 -10.79
C ILE A 37 -2.96 -6.77 -9.62
N VAL A 38 -3.13 -6.23 -8.41
CA VAL A 38 -2.58 -6.87 -7.21
C VAL A 38 -3.64 -7.79 -6.60
N VAL A 39 -3.28 -9.06 -6.39
CA VAL A 39 -4.10 -10.07 -5.70
C VAL A 39 -3.25 -10.62 -4.57
N ASP A 40 -3.64 -10.37 -3.31
CA ASP A 40 -2.82 -10.81 -2.16
C ASP A 40 -3.10 -12.26 -1.76
N GLU A 41 -2.03 -13.07 -1.74
CA GLU A 41 -1.67 -13.87 -0.56
C GLU A 41 -0.16 -14.20 -0.58
N GLN A 42 0.48 -14.23 -1.76
CA GLN A 42 1.95 -14.17 -1.91
C GLN A 42 2.36 -13.40 -3.18
N LEU A 43 3.40 -12.58 -3.05
CA LEU A 43 4.09 -11.83 -4.12
C LEU A 43 4.27 -12.65 -5.40
N GLN A 44 3.40 -12.40 -6.39
CA GLN A 44 3.58 -12.80 -7.79
C GLN A 44 3.86 -11.54 -8.62
N PRO A 45 5.14 -11.15 -8.82
CA PRO A 45 5.47 -10.02 -9.71
C PRO A 45 5.15 -10.29 -11.19
N ASP A 46 4.82 -11.54 -11.54
CA ASP A 46 4.59 -12.03 -12.90
C ASP A 46 3.11 -12.38 -13.19
N LEU A 47 2.16 -11.60 -12.65
CA LEU A 47 0.75 -11.70 -13.02
C LEU A 47 0.56 -11.22 -14.47
N ASN A 48 0.71 -12.16 -15.42
CA ASN A 48 0.55 -11.90 -16.84
C ASN A 48 -0.90 -11.53 -17.15
N LEU A 49 -1.11 -10.23 -17.41
CA LEU A 49 -2.34 -9.69 -17.95
C LEU A 49 -2.63 -10.42 -19.26
N GLY A 50 -3.63 -11.30 -19.29
CA GLY A 50 -3.74 -12.28 -20.39
C GLY A 50 -4.34 -13.62 -19.97
N GLU A 51 -4.37 -13.92 -18.67
CA GLU A 51 -4.99 -15.14 -18.13
C GLU A 51 -6.16 -14.86 -17.19
N ALA A 52 -7.19 -15.71 -17.25
CA ALA A 52 -8.25 -15.73 -16.25
C ALA A 52 -7.73 -16.39 -14.97
N PHE A 53 -7.56 -15.60 -13.90
CA PHE A 53 -7.10 -16.12 -12.61
C PHE A 53 -8.28 -16.64 -11.77
N SER A 54 -8.05 -17.75 -11.07
CA SER A 54 -8.93 -18.20 -9.99
C SER A 54 -8.37 -17.66 -8.68
N LEU A 55 -9.19 -16.94 -7.92
CA LEU A 55 -8.84 -16.60 -6.54
C LEU A 55 -8.82 -17.89 -5.70
N PRO A 56 -7.85 -18.04 -4.77
CA PRO A 56 -7.93 -19.03 -3.71
C PRO A 56 -9.20 -18.91 -2.86
N ALA A 57 -9.46 -19.90 -2.02
CA ALA A 57 -10.52 -19.80 -1.02
C ALA A 57 -10.03 -18.94 0.15
N GLY A 58 -10.45 -17.68 0.19
CA GLY A 58 -10.03 -16.68 1.17
C GLY A 58 -10.77 -15.36 0.98
N ALA A 59 -10.35 -14.34 1.70
CA ALA A 59 -10.72 -12.95 1.42
C ALA A 59 -9.54 -12.29 0.70
N HIS A 60 -9.78 -11.79 -0.52
CA HIS A 60 -8.74 -11.17 -1.34
C HIS A 60 -9.11 -9.72 -1.68
N SER A 61 -8.16 -8.82 -1.48
CA SER A 61 -8.18 -7.47 -2.04
C SER A 61 -7.69 -7.55 -3.50
N ILE A 62 -8.37 -6.84 -4.41
CA ILE A 62 -8.01 -6.75 -5.83
C ILE A 62 -8.00 -5.29 -6.28
N SER A 63 -6.81 -4.69 -6.35
CA SER A 63 -6.63 -3.29 -6.74
C SER A 63 -5.98 -3.17 -8.12
N LEU A 64 -6.38 -2.15 -8.88
CA LEU A 64 -5.74 -1.77 -10.15
C LEU A 64 -4.80 -0.58 -9.91
N TYR A 65 -3.50 -0.73 -10.20
CA TYR A 65 -2.56 0.39 -10.11
C TYR A 65 -2.18 0.93 -11.50
N LYS A 66 -2.22 2.26 -11.60
CA LYS A 66 -1.69 3.04 -12.72
C LYS A 66 -1.10 4.35 -12.16
N GLU A 67 0.14 4.66 -12.52
CA GLU A 67 0.84 5.87 -12.08
C GLU A 67 0.05 7.14 -12.42
N GLY A 68 -0.20 8.00 -11.43
CA GLY A 68 -1.01 9.22 -11.55
C GLY A 68 -2.53 9.02 -11.57
N TYR A 69 -3.04 7.82 -11.28
CA TYR A 69 -4.48 7.52 -11.24
C TYR A 69 -4.88 6.78 -9.97
N VAL A 70 -6.12 7.00 -9.53
CA VAL A 70 -6.76 6.34 -8.38
C VAL A 70 -7.90 5.45 -8.83
N THR A 71 -8.25 4.46 -8.03
CA THR A 71 -9.37 3.56 -8.34
C THR A 71 -10.62 4.03 -7.61
N LEU A 72 -11.67 4.39 -8.36
CA LEU A 72 -12.95 4.86 -7.79
C LEU A 72 -13.84 3.76 -7.25
N SER A 73 -13.56 2.52 -7.62
CA SER A 73 -14.28 1.34 -7.19
C SER A 73 -13.35 0.52 -6.31
N PRO A 74 -13.72 0.26 -5.03
CA PRO A 74 -12.88 -0.41 -4.06
C PRO A 74 -12.17 -1.64 -4.57
N SER A 75 -11.07 -1.95 -3.89
CA SER A 75 -10.48 -3.27 -3.88
C SER A 75 -11.58 -4.31 -3.64
N LEU A 76 -11.91 -5.14 -4.64
CA LEU A 76 -13.15 -5.91 -4.55
C LEU A 76 -12.95 -7.15 -3.67
N TYR A 77 -13.42 -7.08 -2.42
CA TYR A 77 -13.37 -8.18 -1.44
C TYR A 77 -14.24 -9.34 -1.88
N ALA A 78 -13.65 -10.20 -2.70
CA ALA A 78 -14.26 -11.46 -3.10
C ALA A 78 -14.29 -12.40 -1.89
N GLN A 79 -15.48 -12.66 -1.35
CA GLN A 79 -15.72 -13.83 -0.51
C GLN A 79 -16.15 -15.00 -1.39
N GLU A 80 -15.81 -16.21 -0.94
CA GLU A 80 -16.00 -17.50 -1.63
C GLU A 80 -17.38 -17.67 -2.31
N TYR A 81 -17.37 -17.93 -3.62
CA TYR A 81 -18.50 -18.53 -4.36
C TYR A 81 -17.97 -19.58 -5.34
N GLU A 82 -18.40 -20.83 -5.18
CA GLU A 82 -17.96 -21.95 -6.04
C GLU A 82 -18.21 -21.68 -7.54
N GLY A 83 -17.14 -21.66 -8.33
CA GLY A 83 -17.19 -21.77 -9.79
C GLY A 83 -17.68 -20.53 -10.55
N ILE A 84 -17.71 -19.35 -9.92
CA ILE A 84 -18.06 -18.08 -10.58
C ILE A 84 -16.80 -17.40 -11.12
N ALA A 85 -16.81 -17.06 -12.42
CA ALA A 85 -15.84 -16.14 -12.99
C ALA A 85 -16.29 -14.70 -12.75
N TYR A 86 -15.43 -13.88 -12.15
CA TYR A 86 -15.70 -12.48 -11.90
C TYR A 86 -15.25 -11.62 -13.08
N THR A 87 -16.06 -10.63 -13.44
CA THR A 87 -15.65 -9.50 -14.28
C THR A 87 -15.52 -8.29 -13.37
N LEU A 88 -14.37 -7.64 -13.40
CA LEU A 88 -14.05 -6.47 -12.59
C LEU A 88 -13.91 -5.27 -13.55
N ASP A 89 -14.82 -4.31 -13.40
CA ASP A 89 -14.73 -3.01 -14.05
C ASP A 89 -14.10 -2.03 -13.04
N PHE A 90 -12.97 -1.44 -13.42
CA PHE A 90 -12.30 -0.42 -12.61
C PHE A 90 -12.46 0.94 -13.31
N ALA A 91 -13.10 1.89 -12.63
CA ALA A 91 -13.06 3.29 -13.05
C ALA A 91 -11.81 3.96 -12.45
N LEU A 92 -11.02 4.59 -13.30
CA LEU A 92 -9.81 5.32 -12.92
C LEU A 92 -10.02 6.82 -13.14
N GLU A 93 -9.67 7.62 -12.13
CA GLU A 93 -9.57 9.08 -12.23
C GLU A 93 -8.12 9.53 -12.12
N GLU A 94 -7.79 10.64 -12.78
CA GLU A 94 -6.50 11.31 -12.57
C GLU A 94 -6.47 11.88 -11.15
N ALA A 95 -5.38 11.61 -10.43
CA ALA A 95 -5.19 12.11 -9.09
C ALA A 95 -3.89 12.90 -8.97
N GLU A 96 -3.95 13.96 -8.17
CA GLU A 96 -2.77 14.73 -7.80
C GLU A 96 -1.99 13.93 -6.73
N TYR A 97 -0.66 13.98 -6.83
CA TYR A 97 0.22 13.47 -5.78
C TYR A 97 0.36 14.52 -4.68
N GLY A 98 0.31 14.09 -3.43
CA GLY A 98 0.27 15.02 -2.31
C GLY A 98 0.33 14.37 -0.93
N ALA A 99 -0.31 15.05 0.03
CA ALA A 99 -0.26 14.76 1.47
C ALA A 99 -1.58 15.09 2.20
N GLU A 100 -2.65 15.34 1.46
CA GLU A 100 -4.01 15.53 1.97
C GLU A 100 -4.90 14.32 1.64
N VAL A 101 -5.94 14.09 2.45
CA VAL A 101 -6.84 12.94 2.28
C VAL A 101 -7.51 12.97 0.91
N GLY A 102 -7.45 11.84 0.20
CA GLY A 102 -7.92 11.67 -1.19
C GLY A 102 -6.84 11.83 -2.27
N GLU A 103 -5.64 12.31 -1.93
CA GLU A 103 -4.51 12.41 -2.87
C GLU A 103 -3.72 11.09 -2.94
N LEU A 104 -2.97 10.89 -4.04
CA LEU A 104 -1.98 9.81 -4.11
C LEU A 104 -0.78 10.16 -3.23
N PHE A 105 -0.38 9.26 -2.34
CA PHE A 105 0.84 9.48 -1.57
C PHE A 105 2.08 9.30 -2.46
N TYR A 106 3.08 10.15 -2.26
CA TYR A 106 4.36 10.06 -2.98
C TYR A 106 5.05 8.72 -2.74
N ASP A 107 5.49 8.07 -3.82
CA ASP A 107 6.32 6.87 -3.69
C ASP A 107 7.74 7.25 -3.23
N PHE A 108 8.35 6.35 -2.46
CA PHE A 108 9.67 6.55 -1.87
C PHE A 108 10.40 5.22 -1.71
N THR A 109 11.74 5.26 -1.67
CA THR A 109 12.60 4.12 -1.31
C THR A 109 13.57 4.56 -0.23
N PHE A 110 13.55 3.90 0.93
CA PHE A 110 14.46 4.17 2.06
C PHE A 110 15.15 2.90 2.54
N ASP A 111 16.28 3.09 3.21
CA ASP A 111 16.96 2.02 3.93
C ASP A 111 16.16 1.67 5.20
N ASP A 112 16.16 0.39 5.57
CA ASP A 112 15.64 -0.09 6.86
C ASP A 112 16.77 -0.43 7.83
N ASP A 113 16.42 -0.49 9.12
CA ASP A 113 17.34 -0.77 10.22
C ASP A 113 17.90 -2.22 10.25
N TRP A 114 17.42 -3.11 9.37
CA TRP A 114 18.03 -4.42 9.11
C TRP A 114 19.03 -4.40 7.93
N GLY A 115 19.25 -3.24 7.31
CA GLY A 115 20.14 -3.07 6.16
C GLY A 115 19.52 -3.48 4.82
N GLY A 116 18.19 -3.63 4.77
CA GLY A 116 17.40 -3.74 3.56
C GLY A 116 16.98 -2.38 3.00
N GLN A 117 16.15 -2.40 1.96
CA GLN A 117 15.47 -1.22 1.42
C GLN A 117 13.98 -1.51 1.28
N GLN A 118 13.15 -0.55 1.68
CA GLN A 118 11.70 -0.62 1.53
C GLN A 118 11.23 0.47 0.58
N THR A 119 10.42 0.09 -0.40
CA THR A 119 9.78 1.00 -1.37
C THR A 119 8.27 0.99 -1.15
N LEU A 120 7.62 2.15 -1.00
CA LEU A 120 6.16 2.17 -0.73
C LEU A 120 5.37 1.48 -1.85
N GLY A 121 5.76 1.66 -3.11
CA GLY A 121 5.18 1.00 -4.28
C GLY A 121 5.19 -0.54 -4.24
N GLN A 122 6.03 -1.18 -3.40
CA GLN A 122 6.02 -2.64 -3.26
C GLN A 122 4.83 -3.17 -2.44
N TYR A 123 4.12 -2.29 -1.73
CA TYR A 123 2.96 -2.61 -0.89
C TYR A 123 1.62 -2.18 -1.52
N ARG A 124 1.56 -1.97 -2.84
CA ARG A 124 0.27 -1.85 -3.55
C ARG A 124 -0.57 -3.11 -3.29
N GLY A 125 -1.89 -2.97 -3.24
CA GLY A 125 -2.83 -4.02 -2.82
C GLY A 125 -2.96 -4.21 -1.31
N GLN A 126 -2.08 -3.59 -0.51
CA GLN A 126 -2.05 -3.68 0.96
C GLN A 126 -2.35 -2.31 1.59
N VAL A 127 -2.96 -2.31 2.78
CA VAL A 127 -3.15 -1.10 3.58
C VAL A 127 -1.86 -0.79 4.31
N VAL A 128 -1.33 0.42 4.18
CA VAL A 128 -0.03 0.82 4.73
C VAL A 128 -0.18 2.00 5.69
N LEU A 129 0.20 1.80 6.95
CA LEU A 129 0.44 2.90 7.89
C LEU A 129 1.85 3.45 7.67
N VAL A 130 1.98 4.69 7.20
CA VAL A 130 3.25 5.44 7.18
C VAL A 130 3.30 6.33 8.42
N SER A 131 4.18 5.98 9.37
CA SER A 131 4.27 6.64 10.68
C SER A 131 5.59 7.43 10.79
N PHE A 132 5.51 8.74 10.97
CA PHE A 132 6.67 9.63 11.08
C PHE A 132 7.07 9.88 12.54
N TRP A 133 8.30 9.52 12.92
CA TRP A 133 8.76 9.49 14.31
C TRP A 133 10.22 9.95 14.52
N PHE A 134 10.68 10.01 15.77
CA PHE A 134 12.11 10.12 16.16
C PHE A 134 12.31 9.56 17.58
N SER A 135 13.53 9.15 17.96
CA SER A 135 13.76 8.35 19.19
C SER A 135 13.27 9.00 20.49
N THR A 136 13.41 10.32 20.63
CA THR A 136 12.98 11.07 21.83
C THR A 136 11.52 11.55 21.78
N CYS A 137 10.74 11.13 20.77
CA CYS A 137 9.33 11.45 20.60
C CYS A 137 8.45 10.63 21.55
N ILE A 138 8.29 11.07 22.81
CA ILE A 138 7.43 10.40 23.81
C ILE A 138 6.07 9.92 23.24
N PRO A 139 5.25 10.73 22.54
CA PRO A 139 3.97 10.25 22.01
C PRO A 139 4.10 9.20 20.90
N CYS A 140 5.22 9.18 20.15
CA CYS A 140 5.53 8.11 19.20
C CYS A 140 5.82 6.79 19.94
N LEU A 141 6.60 6.87 21.03
CA LEU A 141 6.94 5.70 21.87
C LEU A 141 5.70 5.11 22.55
N GLU A 142 4.71 5.93 22.88
CA GLU A 142 3.43 5.49 23.46
C GLU A 142 2.54 4.75 22.44
N GLU A 143 2.59 5.09 21.15
CA GLU A 143 1.76 4.42 20.12
C GLU A 143 2.45 3.20 19.48
N PHE A 144 3.78 3.10 19.50
CA PHE A 144 4.51 1.98 18.90
C PHE A 144 4.10 0.58 19.43
N PRO A 145 3.89 0.35 20.73
CA PRO A 145 3.36 -0.93 21.24
C PRO A 145 1.94 -1.24 20.77
N ILE A 146 1.12 -0.21 20.51
CA ILE A 146 -0.23 -0.35 19.96
C ILE A 146 -0.15 -0.76 18.48
N ILE A 147 0.70 -0.08 17.71
CA ILE A 147 0.97 -0.37 16.30
C ILE A 147 1.52 -1.79 16.14
N GLU A 148 2.50 -2.20 16.96
CA GLU A 148 3.07 -3.55 16.93
C GLU A 148 2.01 -4.63 17.20
N THR A 149 1.15 -4.42 18.21
CA THR A 149 0.06 -5.36 18.53
C THR A 149 -0.87 -5.54 17.32
N ILE A 150 -1.33 -4.43 16.73
CA ILE A 150 -2.26 -4.46 15.60
C ILE A 150 -1.57 -4.97 14.32
N PHE A 151 -0.27 -4.68 14.14
CA PHE A 151 0.54 -5.22 13.05
C PHE A 151 0.62 -6.75 13.13
N GLN A 152 0.93 -7.33 14.29
CA GLN A 152 0.91 -8.79 14.49
C GLN A 152 -0.46 -9.41 14.21
N GLU A 153 -1.54 -8.74 14.63
CA GLU A 153 -2.92 -9.23 14.42
C GLU A 153 -3.38 -9.15 12.96
N ARG A 154 -2.99 -8.09 12.23
CA ARG A 154 -3.52 -7.77 10.89
C ARG A 154 -2.54 -7.95 9.73
N ALA A 155 -1.27 -8.27 9.97
CA ALA A 155 -0.29 -8.47 8.89
C ALA A 155 -0.68 -9.57 7.89
N ALA A 156 -1.34 -10.63 8.35
CA ALA A 156 -1.88 -11.68 7.47
C ALA A 156 -3.08 -11.21 6.62
N GLY A 157 -3.78 -10.15 7.05
CA GLY A 157 -4.91 -9.53 6.33
C GLY A 157 -4.52 -8.34 5.46
N GLY A 158 -3.27 -8.26 5.00
CA GLY A 158 -2.80 -7.21 4.11
C GLY A 158 -2.48 -5.86 4.76
N PHE A 159 -2.31 -5.78 6.08
CA PHE A 159 -1.84 -4.56 6.76
C PHE A 159 -0.31 -4.49 6.86
N ARG A 160 0.27 -3.29 6.64
CA ARG A 160 1.72 -3.02 6.69
C ARG A 160 1.99 -1.73 7.46
N VAL A 161 3.19 -1.63 8.02
CA VAL A 161 3.68 -0.45 8.75
C VAL A 161 5.05 -0.06 8.20
N LEU A 162 5.23 1.23 7.91
CA LEU A 162 6.50 1.85 7.54
C LEU A 162 6.77 3.02 8.51
N ALA A 163 7.58 2.77 9.53
CA ALA A 163 7.89 3.75 10.55
C ALA A 163 9.10 4.60 10.13
N VAL A 164 8.85 5.71 9.45
CA VAL A 164 9.87 6.60 8.88
C VAL A 164 10.40 7.56 9.94
N ASN A 165 11.69 7.42 10.27
CA ASN A 165 12.37 8.35 11.15
C ASN A 165 12.56 9.70 10.44
N THR A 166 12.20 10.80 11.11
CA THR A 166 12.24 12.16 10.55
C THR A 166 13.62 12.80 10.56
N GLY A 167 14.63 12.17 11.16
CA GLY A 167 16.00 12.69 11.31
C GLY A 167 16.14 13.87 12.29
N TRP A 168 15.06 14.35 12.92
CA TRP A 168 15.09 15.57 13.75
C TRP A 168 15.93 15.43 15.03
N ASN A 169 16.11 14.21 15.54
CA ASN A 169 16.94 13.93 16.72
C ASN A 169 18.39 13.51 16.35
N LEU A 170 18.72 13.42 15.05
CA LEU A 170 19.99 12.88 14.54
C LEU A 170 20.26 11.42 14.95
N ASP A 171 19.20 10.63 15.04
CA ASP A 171 19.24 9.22 15.42
C ASP A 171 20.22 8.41 14.55
N ASP A 172 21.05 7.57 15.17
CA ASP A 172 21.96 6.63 14.50
C ASP A 172 21.51 5.16 14.69
N GLN A 173 22.17 4.23 14.00
CA GLN A 173 21.79 2.80 14.00
C GLN A 173 21.61 2.22 15.42
N ALA A 174 22.37 2.67 16.42
CA ALA A 174 22.22 2.20 17.80
C ALA A 174 20.89 2.66 18.43
N ASP A 175 20.40 3.87 18.11
CA ASP A 175 19.09 4.35 18.58
C ASP A 175 17.94 3.52 17.97
N PHE A 176 18.09 3.05 16.73
CA PHE A 176 17.11 2.16 16.08
C PHE A 176 17.12 0.75 16.70
N GLU A 177 18.31 0.19 16.94
CA GLU A 177 18.49 -1.11 17.60
C GLU A 177 17.93 -1.09 19.03
N GLU A 178 18.25 -0.06 19.83
CA GLU A 178 17.71 0.15 21.18
C GLU A 178 16.18 0.26 21.15
N MET A 179 15.64 1.08 20.25
CA MET A 179 14.18 1.26 20.11
C MET A 179 13.44 -0.04 19.76
N ARG A 180 14.00 -0.82 18.83
CA ARG A 180 13.44 -2.11 18.42
C ARG A 180 13.47 -3.12 19.57
N ASP A 181 14.59 -3.24 20.27
CA ASP A 181 14.77 -4.21 21.34
C ASP A 181 13.96 -3.86 22.60
N GLU A 182 13.84 -2.57 22.96
CA GLU A 182 13.04 -2.14 24.13
C GLU A 182 11.53 -2.33 23.92
N LEU A 183 11.02 -2.04 22.72
CA LEU A 183 9.58 -2.11 22.41
C LEU A 183 9.15 -3.43 21.75
N GLY A 184 10.09 -4.28 21.34
CA GLY A 184 9.83 -5.58 20.72
C GLY A 184 9.26 -5.49 19.30
N LEU A 185 9.65 -4.47 18.53
CA LEU A 185 9.05 -4.15 17.23
C LEU A 185 9.42 -5.18 16.16
N SER A 186 8.47 -5.50 15.28
CA SER A 186 8.64 -6.43 14.15
C SER A 186 8.37 -5.81 12.77
N PHE A 187 7.85 -4.58 12.72
CA PHE A 187 7.81 -3.78 11.49
C PHE A 187 9.15 -3.07 11.22
N PRO A 188 9.47 -2.71 9.96
CA PRO A 188 10.72 -2.00 9.64
C PRO A 188 10.71 -0.56 10.16
N LEU A 189 11.85 -0.12 10.69
CA LEU A 189 12.12 1.27 11.01
C LEU A 189 12.94 1.85 9.85
N LEU A 190 12.42 2.87 9.16
CA LEU A 190 13.01 3.40 7.93
C LEU A 190 13.77 4.70 8.18
N PHE A 191 14.82 4.94 7.41
CA PHE A 191 15.56 6.20 7.44
C PHE A 191 16.07 6.61 6.05
N ASN A 192 16.05 7.92 5.78
CA ASN A 192 16.55 8.50 4.53
C ASN A 192 17.82 9.35 4.76
N GLY A 193 18.84 8.77 5.39
CA GLY A 193 20.17 9.38 5.56
C GLY A 193 20.18 10.87 5.99
N PHE A 194 19.52 11.21 7.11
CA PHE A 194 19.33 12.58 7.63
C PHE A 194 18.63 13.58 6.69
N SER A 195 18.12 13.16 5.53
CA SER A 195 17.45 14.01 4.55
C SER A 195 15.97 14.20 4.91
N VAL A 196 15.67 15.35 5.51
CA VAL A 196 14.33 15.71 6.00
C VAL A 196 13.50 16.50 4.99
N ASP A 197 14.11 16.93 3.88
CA ASP A 197 13.53 17.95 2.99
C ASP A 197 12.20 17.51 2.38
N TRP A 198 12.07 16.24 1.96
CA TRP A 198 10.83 15.72 1.38
C TRP A 198 9.72 15.55 2.45
N VAL A 199 10.06 15.13 3.68
CA VAL A 199 9.14 15.03 4.83
C VAL A 199 8.56 16.41 5.19
N LEU A 200 9.43 17.44 5.23
CA LEU A 200 9.05 18.79 5.65
C LEU A 200 8.34 19.57 4.53
N ASN A 201 8.87 19.55 3.31
CA ASN A 201 8.42 20.43 2.23
C ASN A 201 7.33 19.80 1.36
N ASP A 202 7.43 18.50 1.05
CA ASP A 202 6.51 17.83 0.12
C ASP A 202 5.34 17.18 0.86
N LEU A 203 5.58 16.61 2.05
CA LEU A 203 4.53 16.02 2.90
C LEU A 203 3.96 16.96 3.97
N GLY A 204 4.59 18.12 4.20
CA GLY A 204 4.17 19.09 5.22
C GLY A 204 4.18 18.56 6.66
N VAL A 205 4.93 17.48 6.94
CA VAL A 205 5.00 16.83 8.26
C VAL A 205 5.85 17.67 9.19
N GLN A 206 5.21 18.52 10.00
CA GLN A 206 5.88 19.48 10.88
C GLN A 206 5.96 19.04 12.35
N ASN A 207 5.30 17.93 12.72
CA ASN A 207 5.30 17.38 14.08
C ASN A 207 5.31 15.84 14.02
N ALA A 208 5.73 15.20 15.11
CA ALA A 208 5.68 13.75 15.27
C ALA A 208 4.90 13.37 16.56
N PRO A 209 4.16 12.26 16.57
CA PRO A 209 3.89 11.41 15.41
C PRO A 209 2.99 12.11 14.38
N THR A 210 3.22 11.81 13.10
CA THR A 210 2.23 12.02 12.03
C THR A 210 2.04 10.69 11.30
N ASN A 211 0.80 10.23 11.22
CA ASN A 211 0.41 8.92 10.73
C ASN A 211 -0.47 9.08 9.49
N PHE A 212 -0.03 8.56 8.35
CA PHE A 212 -0.84 8.47 7.13
C PHE A 212 -1.32 7.04 6.96
N MET A 213 -2.63 6.86 6.74
CA MET A 213 -3.19 5.57 6.34
C MET A 213 -3.33 5.56 4.81
N ILE A 214 -2.60 4.68 4.15
CA ILE A 214 -2.59 4.54 2.69
C ILE A 214 -3.43 3.32 2.31
N ARG A 215 -4.40 3.52 1.41
CA ARG A 215 -5.26 2.48 0.84
C ARG A 215 -4.47 1.56 -0.10
N PRO A 216 -5.00 0.37 -0.44
CA PRO A 216 -4.41 -0.56 -1.41
C PRO A 216 -4.05 0.05 -2.78
N ASP A 217 -4.77 1.07 -3.24
CA ASP A 217 -4.52 1.77 -4.51
C ASP A 217 -3.44 2.87 -4.42
N GLY A 218 -3.01 3.25 -3.21
CA GLY A 218 -2.02 4.29 -2.96
C GLY A 218 -2.58 5.64 -2.50
N VAL A 219 -3.90 5.75 -2.31
CA VAL A 219 -4.57 6.97 -1.82
C VAL A 219 -4.42 7.14 -0.31
N ILE A 220 -4.27 8.37 0.16
CA ILE A 220 -4.33 8.73 1.57
C ILE A 220 -5.79 8.65 2.06
N ASN A 221 -6.13 7.63 2.85
CA ASN A 221 -7.45 7.49 3.48
C ASN A 221 -7.63 8.43 4.68
N ASP A 222 -6.58 8.57 5.49
CA ASP A 222 -6.61 9.35 6.72
C ASP A 222 -5.21 9.86 7.08
N ARG A 223 -5.15 10.98 7.81
CA ARG A 223 -3.93 11.62 8.30
C ARG A 223 -4.14 12.08 9.74
N ARG A 224 -3.43 11.47 10.69
CA ARG A 224 -3.58 11.70 12.15
C ARG A 224 -2.26 12.09 12.81
N GLY A 225 -2.38 12.64 14.02
CA GLY A 225 -1.26 12.76 14.96
C GLY A 225 -1.09 11.45 15.72
N GLN A 226 -0.99 11.53 17.05
CA GLN A 226 -0.94 10.35 17.91
C GLN A 226 -2.22 9.51 17.78
N ILE A 227 -2.07 8.18 17.65
CA ILE A 227 -3.19 7.24 17.45
C ILE A 227 -3.41 6.32 18.66
N THR A 228 -4.66 5.86 18.85
CA THR A 228 -5.03 4.85 19.84
C THR A 228 -5.31 3.50 19.17
N TYR A 229 -5.48 2.46 19.98
CA TYR A 229 -5.82 1.11 19.49
C TYR A 229 -7.13 1.11 18.68
N GLU A 230 -8.15 1.78 19.18
CA GLU A 230 -9.45 1.90 18.55
C GLU A 230 -9.34 2.68 17.24
N LEU A 231 -8.68 3.85 17.27
CA LEU A 231 -8.52 4.70 16.09
C LEU A 231 -7.70 4.02 14.99
N LEU A 232 -6.64 3.27 15.32
CA LEU A 232 -5.88 2.54 14.31
C LEU A 232 -6.72 1.42 13.67
N ASN A 233 -7.54 0.70 14.43
CA ASN A 233 -8.47 -0.27 13.86
C ASN A 233 -9.50 0.42 12.95
N GLU A 234 -10.11 1.52 13.38
CA GLU A 234 -11.05 2.32 12.56
C GLU A 234 -10.40 2.82 11.26
N MET A 235 -9.16 3.31 11.32
CA MET A 235 -8.40 3.77 10.13
C MET A 235 -8.10 2.62 9.15
N ILE A 236 -7.75 1.43 9.66
CA ILE A 236 -7.49 0.25 8.82
C ILE A 236 -8.80 -0.25 8.20
N ASP A 237 -9.86 -0.43 8.99
CA ASP A 237 -11.14 -0.94 8.50
C ASP A 237 -11.72 0.00 7.43
N ALA A 238 -11.67 1.32 7.65
CA ALA A 238 -12.06 2.31 6.64
C ALA A 238 -11.18 2.31 5.38
N ALA A 239 -9.89 1.94 5.48
CA ALA A 239 -8.99 1.83 4.32
C ALA A 239 -9.13 0.49 3.57
N LEU A 240 -9.82 -0.49 4.17
CA LEU A 240 -10.22 -1.75 3.55
C LEU A 240 -11.61 -1.64 2.91
N ASP A 241 -12.55 -0.88 3.50
CA ASP A 241 -13.94 -0.75 3.00
C ASP A 241 -14.10 0.20 1.77
N GLU A 242 -13.03 0.87 1.33
CA GLU A 242 -12.98 1.85 0.21
C GLU A 242 -12.14 1.44 -1.02
#